data_AF-X1LVK5-F1
#
_entry.id   AF-X1LVK5-F1
#
_cell.length_a   1.000
_cell.length_b   1.000
_cell.length_c   1.000
_cell.angle_alpha   90.00
_cell.angle_beta   90.00
_cell.angle_gamma   90.00
#
_symmetry.space_group_name_H-M   'P 1'
#
loop_
_entity.id
_entity.type
_entity.pdbx_description
1 polymer ?
#
loop_
_entity_poly.entity_id
_entity_poly.type
_entity_poly.pdbx_seq_one_letter_code
_entity_poly.pdbx_strand_id
1 'polypeptide(L)'
;DYKVPSTEIYYLCGASVCAVGHDDADKDLNQMCRAEVDIEGTIQFHLGGNGGQTASFPETIRVLGDETVTFTCYNESNHQVRLTGTLYGYKI
;
A
#
# COMPACT_ATOMS: atom_id res chain seq x y z
N ASP A 1 8.57 1.17 0.37
CA ASP A 1 8.44 1.83 1.68
C ASP A 1 8.60 3.33 1.55
N TYR A 2 7.95 4.07 2.43
CA TYR A 2 8.09 5.51 2.57
C TYR A 2 8.44 5.83 4.02
N LYS A 3 9.56 6.53 4.23
CA LYS A 3 10.00 6.98 5.55
C LYS A 3 9.60 8.44 5.75
N VAL A 4 8.87 8.72 6.83
CA VAL A 4 8.54 10.10 7.19
C VAL A 4 9.80 10.84 7.68
N PRO A 5 10.11 12.03 7.14
CA PRO A 5 11.23 12.83 7.62
C PRO A 5 11.14 13.08 9.13
N SER A 6 12.24 12.89 9.86
CA SER A 6 12.28 12.95 11.32
C SER A 6 11.84 14.28 11.94
N THR A 7 11.83 15.36 11.15
CA THR A 7 11.43 16.71 11.57
C THR A 7 9.95 17.01 11.32
N GLU A 8 9.20 16.11 10.70
CA GLU A 8 7.83 16.35 10.25
C GLU A 8 6.84 15.43 10.96
N ILE A 9 5.59 15.90 11.08
CA ILE A 9 4.45 15.10 11.55
C ILE A 9 3.43 15.05 10.42
N TYR A 10 3.07 13.83 10.02
CA TYR A 10 2.04 13.60 9.02
C TYR A 10 0.76 13.10 9.67
N TYR A 11 -0.36 13.49 9.09
CA TYR A 11 -1.69 13.02 9.45
C TYR A 11 -2.29 12.36 8.23
N LEU A 12 -2.29 11.03 8.21
CA LEU A 12 -2.79 10.24 7.09
C LEU A 12 -4.29 9.98 7.26
N CYS A 13 -5.07 10.21 6.22
CA CYS A 13 -6.51 9.99 6.20
C CYS A 13 -6.94 8.87 5.25
N GLY A 14 -6.01 8.31 4.48
CA GLY A 14 -6.27 7.15 3.64
C GLY A 14 -5.07 6.73 2.82
N ALA A 15 -5.26 5.67 2.05
CA ALA A 15 -4.30 5.21 1.07
C ALA A 15 -5.01 4.63 -0.16
N SER A 16 -4.35 4.71 -1.30
CA SER A 16 -4.69 3.94 -2.49
C SER A 16 -3.50 3.08 -2.84
N VAL A 17 -3.74 1.80 -3.07
CA VAL A 17 -2.69 0.88 -3.50
C VAL A 17 -3.22 -0.01 -4.61
N CYS A 18 -2.37 -0.27 -5.57
CA CYS A 18 -2.70 -1.05 -6.75
C CYS A 18 -1.57 -2.03 -7.03
N ALA A 19 -1.93 -3.32 -7.14
CA ALA A 19 -1.05 -4.38 -7.57
C ALA A 19 -1.61 -4.97 -8.87
N VAL A 20 -0.80 -4.97 -9.91
CA VAL A 20 -1.20 -5.44 -11.25
C VAL A 20 -0.10 -6.30 -11.85
N GLY A 21 -0.49 -7.39 -12.52
CA GLY A 21 0.43 -8.16 -13.36
C GLY A 21 1.02 -7.27 -14.45
N HIS A 22 2.34 -7.19 -14.54
CA HIS A 22 3.04 -6.28 -15.43
C HIS A 22 3.58 -6.97 -16.70
N ASP A 23 4.08 -8.20 -16.56
CA ASP A 23 4.66 -8.97 -17.67
C ASP A 23 3.90 -10.28 -17.90
N ASP A 24 3.92 -10.76 -19.15
CA ASP A 24 3.31 -12.02 -19.57
C ASP A 24 3.93 -13.20 -18.82
N ALA A 25 3.08 -14.11 -18.35
CA ALA A 25 3.50 -15.32 -17.67
C ALA A 25 3.36 -16.54 -18.60
N ASP A 26 4.22 -17.56 -18.42
CA ASP A 26 4.04 -18.84 -19.13
C ASP A 26 2.72 -19.48 -18.68
N LYS A 27 1.77 -19.60 -19.62
CA LYS A 27 0.39 -20.03 -19.40
C LYS A 27 -0.31 -19.09 -18.41
N ASP A 28 -0.95 -18.06 -18.95
CA ASP A 28 -1.76 -17.07 -18.22
C ASP A 28 -2.62 -17.75 -17.14
N LEU A 29 -2.21 -17.58 -15.87
CA LEU A 29 -3.03 -17.96 -14.73
C LEU A 29 -3.90 -16.77 -14.36
N ASN A 30 -5.00 -17.03 -13.64
CA ASN A 30 -5.80 -15.94 -13.09
C ASN A 30 -4.90 -15.05 -12.22
N GLN A 31 -4.88 -13.75 -12.54
CA GLN A 31 -4.18 -12.78 -11.72
C GLN A 31 -4.82 -12.76 -10.32
N MET A 32 -4.01 -12.95 -9.29
CA MET A 32 -4.42 -12.88 -7.89
C MET A 32 -3.34 -12.11 -7.13
N CYS A 33 -3.53 -10.79 -7.09
CA CYS A 33 -2.66 -9.90 -6.35
C CYS A 33 -3.44 -9.25 -5.20
N ARG A 34 -2.80 -9.16 -4.03
CA ARG A 34 -3.30 -8.41 -2.88
C ARG A 34 -2.24 -7.41 -2.45
N ALA A 35 -2.66 -6.20 -2.15
CA ALA A 35 -1.80 -5.20 -1.58
C ALA A 35 -2.20 -4.88 -0.14
N GLU A 36 -1.21 -4.50 0.66
CA GLU A 36 -1.37 -4.09 2.05
C GLU A 36 -0.61 -2.82 2.32
N VAL A 37 -1.16 -2.04 3.24
CA VAL A 37 -0.46 -0.91 3.84
C VAL A 37 -0.32 -1.20 5.32
N ASP A 38 0.91 -1.09 5.81
CA ASP A 38 1.24 -1.22 7.23
C ASP A 38 1.99 0.05 7.70
N ILE A 39 1.53 0.59 8.81
CA ILE A 39 2.14 1.73 9.49
C ILE A 39 2.60 1.22 10.86
N GLU A 40 3.90 0.98 10.99
CA GLU A 40 4.57 0.45 12.19
C GLU A 40 3.87 -0.77 12.87
N GLY A 41 3.25 -1.67 12.11
CA GLY A 41 2.57 -2.84 12.68
C GLY A 41 1.29 -2.52 13.45
N THR A 42 0.85 -1.26 13.47
CA THR A 42 -0.30 -0.80 14.26
C THR A 42 -1.60 -0.97 13.48
N ILE A 43 -1.54 -0.79 12.15
CA ILE A 43 -2.72 -0.80 11.30
C ILE A 43 -2.39 -1.49 9.98
N GLN A 44 -2.98 -2.67 9.79
CA GLN A 44 -2.92 -3.42 8.54
C GLN A 44 -4.26 -3.30 7.82
N PHE A 45 -4.23 -2.78 6.59
CA PHE A 45 -5.40 -2.77 5.73
C PHE A 45 -5.17 -3.64 4.50
N HIS A 46 -6.10 -4.58 4.28
CA HIS A 46 -6.16 -5.32 3.04
C HIS A 46 -6.80 -4.45 1.96
N LEU A 47 -6.01 -4.17 0.92
CA LEU A 47 -6.44 -3.50 -0.29
C LEU A 47 -6.26 -4.51 -1.42
N GLY A 48 -7.25 -5.40 -1.55
CA GLY A 48 -7.21 -6.58 -2.43
C GLY A 48 -7.97 -6.38 -3.73
N GLY A 49 -7.50 -7.04 -4.79
CA GLY A 49 -8.18 -7.15 -6.08
C GLY A 49 -7.27 -6.84 -7.26
N ASN A 50 -7.48 -7.55 -8.38
CA ASN A 50 -6.90 -7.15 -9.67
C ASN A 50 -7.39 -5.76 -10.02
N GLY A 51 -6.48 -4.78 -10.09
CA GLY A 51 -6.81 -3.39 -10.43
C GLY A 51 -6.74 -2.41 -9.26
N GLY A 52 -6.40 -2.87 -8.06
CA GLY A 52 -6.15 -2.03 -6.90
C GLY A 52 -7.39 -1.61 -6.12
N GLN A 53 -7.16 -1.03 -4.94
CA GLN A 53 -8.20 -0.61 -4.03
C GLN A 53 -7.79 0.70 -3.33
N THR A 54 -8.78 1.56 -3.11
CA THR A 54 -8.64 2.77 -2.30
C THR A 54 -9.41 2.57 -1.00
N ALA A 55 -8.80 2.95 0.12
CA ALA A 55 -9.49 3.03 1.40
C ALA A 55 -9.21 4.35 2.12
N SER A 56 -10.26 4.86 2.74
CA SER A 56 -10.16 5.91 3.75
C SER A 56 -9.93 5.25 5.10
N PHE A 57 -9.08 5.85 5.93
CA PHE A 57 -8.88 5.40 7.30
C PHE A 57 -10.07 5.87 8.15
N PRO A 58 -10.61 5.00 9.05
CA PRO A 58 -11.71 5.38 9.93
C PRO A 58 -11.39 6.59 10.81
N GLU A 59 -10.12 6.73 11.17
CA GLU A 59 -9.57 7.85 11.91
C GLU A 59 -8.29 8.33 11.23
N THR A 60 -7.96 9.61 11.43
CA THR A 60 -6.70 10.15 10.90
C THR A 60 -5.53 9.60 11.72
N ILE A 61 -4.60 8.95 11.06
CA ILE A 61 -3.44 8.32 11.68
C ILE A 61 -2.32 9.36 11.77
N ARG A 62 -1.87 9.65 12.98
CA ARG A 62 -0.69 10.47 13.20
C ARG A 62 0.56 9.61 12.99
N VAL A 63 1.41 10.02 12.05
CA VAL A 63 2.66 9.36 11.74
C VAL A 63 3.82 10.27 12.16
N LEU A 64 4.63 9.79 13.10
CA LEU A 64 5.77 10.53 13.63
C LEU A 64 6.98 10.48 12.70
N GLY A 65 7.86 11.46 12.87
CA GLY A 65 9.20 11.43 12.29
C GLY A 65 9.92 10.14 12.66
N ASP A 66 10.51 9.49 11.66
CA ASP A 66 11.15 8.17 11.68
C ASP A 66 10.24 6.93 11.52
N GLU A 67 8.92 7.09 11.58
CA GLU A 67 8.01 5.98 11.30
C GLU A 67 8.05 5.60 9.81
N THR A 68 7.89 4.30 9.55
CA THR A 68 7.91 3.74 8.20
C THR A 68 6.53 3.27 7.79
N VAL A 69 6.08 3.73 6.62
CA VAL A 69 4.89 3.22 5.96
C VAL A 69 5.31 2.22 4.89
N THR A 70 4.86 0.98 5.07
CA THR A 70 5.23 -0.17 4.24
C THR A 70 4.06 -0.52 3.32
N PHE A 71 4.38 -0.77 2.06
CA PHE A 71 3.43 -1.30 1.09
C PHE A 71 3.86 -2.71 0.71
N THR A 72 3.02 -3.70 1.01
CA THR A 72 3.30 -5.11 0.73
C THR A 72 2.43 -5.59 -0.41
N CYS A 73 2.98 -6.38 -1.33
CA CYS A 73 2.21 -7.08 -2.36
C CYS A 73 2.39 -8.59 -2.18
N TYR A 74 1.27 -9.30 -2.11
CA TYR A 74 1.23 -10.76 -2.19
C TYR A 74 0.83 -11.12 -3.60
N ASN A 75 1.71 -11.86 -4.27
CA ASN A 75 1.49 -12.34 -5.63
C ASN A 75 1.25 -13.85 -5.58
N GLU A 76 0.01 -14.25 -5.84
CA GLU A 76 -0.36 -15.66 -6.02
C GLU A 76 -0.50 -16.01 -7.52
N SER A 77 -0.07 -15.11 -8.41
CA SER A 77 0.04 -15.35 -9.85
C SER A 77 1.47 -15.71 -10.27
N ASN A 78 1.61 -16.25 -11.48
CA ASN A 78 2.90 -16.47 -12.13
C ASN A 78 3.43 -15.24 -12.89
N HIS A 79 2.75 -14.09 -12.81
CA HIS A 79 3.19 -12.85 -13.45
C HIS A 79 4.23 -12.13 -12.61
N GLN A 80 5.05 -11.30 -13.26
CA GLN A 80 5.68 -10.20 -12.54
C GLN A 80 4.61 -9.21 -12.10
N VAL A 81 4.74 -8.65 -10.90
CA VAL A 81 3.76 -7.71 -10.36
C VAL A 81 4.39 -6.36 -10.14
N ARG A 82 3.68 -5.31 -10.54
CA ARG A 82 3.99 -3.93 -10.18
C ARG A 82 3.06 -3.48 -9.05
N LEU A 83 3.65 -2.97 -7.98
CA LEU A 83 2.94 -2.33 -6.88
C LEU A 83 3.08 -0.82 -6.99
N THR A 84 1.97 -0.10 -6.89
CA THR A 84 1.95 1.36 -6.79
C THR A 84 1.10 1.75 -5.59
N GLY A 85 1.59 2.67 -4.76
CA GLY A 85 0.90 3.15 -3.57
C GLY A 85 0.88 4.68 -3.51
N THR A 86 -0.19 5.24 -2.97
CA THR A 86 -0.35 6.66 -2.68
C THR A 86 -0.92 6.80 -1.27
N LEU A 87 -0.33 7.68 -0.46
CA LEU A 87 -0.86 8.07 0.85
C LEU A 87 -1.58 9.41 0.73
N TYR A 88 -2.73 9.52 1.38
CA TYR A 88 -3.49 10.76 1.48
C TYR A 88 -3.37 11.30 2.90
N GLY A 89 -3.09 12.60 3.02
CA GLY A 89 -2.91 13.22 4.32
C GLY A 89 -2.51 14.68 4.24
N TYR A 90 -2.16 15.25 5.39
CA TYR A 90 -1.63 16.59 5.52
C TYR A 90 -0.49 16.62 6.54
N LYS A 91 0.35 17.67 6.45
CA LYS A 91 1.41 17.94 7.42
C LYS A 91 1.06 19.18 8.24
N ILE A 92 1.58 19.26 9.47
CA ILE A 92 1.52 20.45 10.32
C ILE A 92 2.94 20.96 10.54
#